data_AF-A0A3N5DWI4-F1
#
_entry.id   AF-A0A3N5DWI4-F1
#
_cell.length_a   1.000
_cell.length_b   1.000
_cell.length_c   1.000
_cell.angle_alpha   90.00
_cell.angle_beta   90.00
_cell.angle_gamma   90.00
#
_symmetry.space_group_name_H-M   'P 1'
#
loop_
_entity.id
_entity.type
_entity.pdbx_description
1 polymer ?
#
loop_
_entity_poly.entity_id
_entity_poly.type
_entity_poly.pdbx_seq_one_letter_code
_entity_poly.pdbx_strand_id
1 'polypeptide(L)'
;MKTMIAYLFGFSIVSIYIYMSFISKTIKPERYKFRIIFGLVSMLLGVIVDCIDLFDKPFGFFIIIGFTPFIYLICYEVFRIIYRPLIGKYPYAPYRENIGNRVYGTGYPITRTVKAIDYLFTITLLFGPIIIMILLLAYVV
;
A
#
# COMPACT_ATOMS: atom_id res chain seq x y z
N MET A 1 9.20 21.16 -16.87
CA MET A 1 7.98 20.32 -16.90
C MET A 1 8.25 18.86 -16.54
N LYS A 2 9.12 18.13 -17.26
CA LYS A 2 9.43 16.70 -17.00
C LYS A 2 9.90 16.39 -15.57
N THR A 3 10.75 17.24 -14.99
CA THR A 3 11.23 17.13 -13.60
C THR A 3 10.11 17.34 -12.56
N MET A 4 9.22 18.31 -12.78
CA MET A 4 8.09 18.59 -11.88
C MET A 4 7.11 17.42 -11.80
N ILE A 5 6.82 16.78 -12.94
CA ILE A 5 5.97 15.59 -13.02
C ILE A 5 6.62 14.41 -12.27
N ALA A 6 7.93 14.22 -12.40
CA ALA A 6 8.66 13.19 -11.67
C ALA A 6 8.66 13.41 -10.14
N TYR A 7 8.75 14.66 -9.68
CA TYR A 7 8.64 14.98 -8.25
C TYR A 7 7.22 14.79 -7.71
N LEU A 8 6.19 15.26 -8.45
CA LEU A 8 4.78 15.00 -8.13
C LEU A 8 4.48 13.50 -8.09
N PHE A 9 5.05 12.73 -9.02
CA PHE A 9 4.95 11.27 -9.08
C PHE A 9 5.55 10.58 -7.85
N GLY A 10 6.82 10.87 -7.53
CA GLY A 10 7.49 10.30 -6.36
C GLY A 10 6.76 10.66 -5.08
N PHE A 11 6.30 11.90 -4.96
CA PHE A 11 5.53 12.37 -3.82
C PHE A 11 4.19 11.66 -3.68
N SER A 12 3.48 11.41 -4.79
CA SER A 12 2.18 10.73 -4.81
C SER A 12 2.30 9.28 -4.34
N ILE A 13 3.27 8.53 -4.89
CA ILE A 13 3.51 7.14 -4.51
C ILE A 13 3.90 7.05 -3.03
N VAL A 14 4.85 7.88 -2.58
CA VAL A 14 5.28 7.91 -1.18
C VAL A 14 4.13 8.29 -0.25
N SER A 15 3.32 9.29 -0.62
CA SER A 15 2.17 9.71 0.19
C SER A 15 1.11 8.61 0.31
N ILE A 16 0.78 7.93 -0.80
CA ILE A 16 -0.15 6.80 -0.81
C ILE A 16 0.42 5.64 0.03
N TYR A 17 1.72 5.39 -0.04
CA TYR A 17 2.40 4.35 0.74
C TYR A 17 2.34 4.62 2.23
N ILE A 18 2.69 5.85 2.64
CA ILE A 18 2.65 6.28 4.03
C ILE A 18 1.22 6.18 4.55
N TYR A 19 0.25 6.69 3.78
CA TYR A 19 -1.16 6.64 4.11
C TYR A 19 -1.65 5.20 4.32
N MET A 20 -1.39 4.30 3.37
CA MET A 20 -1.80 2.91 3.46
C MET A 20 -1.07 2.13 4.57
N SER A 21 0.19 2.47 4.84
CA SER A 21 0.99 1.90 5.96
C SER A 21 0.47 2.33 7.33
N PHE A 22 -0.03 3.56 7.47
CA PHE A 22 -0.64 4.01 8.72
C PHE A 22 -1.98 3.32 8.98
N ILE A 23 -2.76 3.08 7.93
CA ILE A 23 -4.09 2.50 8.10
C ILE A 23 -4.01 0.98 8.28
N SER A 24 -3.05 0.29 7.62
CA SER A 24 -2.82 -1.16 7.75
C SER A 24 -2.51 -1.60 9.19
N LYS A 25 -2.00 -0.70 10.04
CA LYS A 25 -1.77 -0.95 11.48
C LYS A 25 -3.04 -1.13 12.31
N THR A 26 -4.23 -0.97 11.73
CA THR A 26 -5.50 -1.08 12.45
C THR A 26 -6.51 -1.98 11.73
N ILE A 27 -7.12 -2.90 12.48
CA ILE A 27 -8.08 -3.91 11.99
C ILE A 27 -9.52 -3.35 11.96
N LYS A 28 -9.71 -2.05 12.19
CA LYS A 28 -11.04 -1.43 12.28
C LYS A 28 -11.77 -1.49 10.92
N PRO A 29 -13.02 -2.00 10.86
CA PRO A 29 -13.79 -2.10 9.62
C PRO A 29 -14.02 -0.75 8.92
N GLU A 30 -14.24 0.30 9.69
CA GLU A 30 -14.43 1.69 9.19
C GLU A 30 -13.23 2.16 8.37
N ARG A 31 -12.02 1.85 8.85
CA ARG A 31 -10.78 2.22 8.18
C ARG A 31 -10.57 1.42 6.89
N TYR A 32 -11.02 0.17 6.83
CA TYR A 32 -11.01 -0.61 5.59
C TYR A 32 -11.94 0.01 4.53
N LYS A 33 -13.17 0.39 4.90
CA LYS A 33 -14.10 1.12 4.01
C LYS A 33 -13.47 2.41 3.48
N PHE A 34 -12.81 3.17 4.35
CA PHE A 34 -12.12 4.39 3.95
C PHE A 34 -11.03 4.13 2.90
N ARG A 35 -10.24 3.05 3.03
CA ARG A 35 -9.21 2.70 2.04
C ARG A 35 -9.79 2.43 0.66
N ILE A 36 -10.95 1.76 0.59
CA ILE A 36 -11.65 1.50 -0.68
C ILE A 36 -12.12 2.82 -1.30
N ILE A 37 -12.76 3.68 -0.51
CA ILE A 37 -13.24 4.99 -1.00
C ILE A 37 -12.07 5.83 -1.50
N PHE A 38 -10.98 5.90 -0.73
CA PHE A 38 -9.77 6.63 -1.12
C PHE A 38 -9.15 6.07 -2.42
N GLY A 39 -9.14 4.75 -2.57
CA GLY A 39 -8.71 4.10 -3.82
C GLY A 39 -9.59 4.48 -5.01
N LEU A 40 -10.92 4.47 -4.84
CA LEU A 40 -11.85 4.87 -5.90
C LEU A 40 -11.65 6.33 -6.31
N VAL A 41 -11.54 7.25 -5.34
CA VAL A 41 -11.30 8.66 -5.61
C VAL A 41 -9.96 8.86 -6.33
N SER A 42 -8.90 8.19 -5.88
CA SER A 42 -7.57 8.28 -6.52
C SER A 42 -7.59 7.75 -7.96
N MET A 43 -8.30 6.65 -8.21
CA MET A 43 -8.45 6.07 -9.54
C MET A 43 -9.22 7.01 -10.47
N LEU A 44 -10.33 7.58 -10.01
CA LEU A 44 -11.12 8.54 -10.78
C LEU A 44 -10.31 9.78 -11.15
N LEU A 45 -9.53 10.33 -10.20
CA LEU A 45 -8.62 11.43 -10.48
C LEU A 45 -7.54 11.05 -11.49
N GLY A 46 -6.98 9.84 -11.38
CA GLY A 46 -6.03 9.30 -12.35
C GLY A 46 -6.60 9.27 -13.75
N VAL A 47 -7.82 8.75 -13.93
CA VAL A 47 -8.54 8.72 -15.22
C VAL A 47 -8.80 10.12 -15.76
N ILE A 48 -9.31 11.04 -14.93
CA ILE A 48 -9.57 12.42 -15.36
C ILE A 48 -8.29 13.10 -15.86
N VAL A 49 -7.19 12.97 -15.12
CA VAL A 49 -5.91 13.58 -15.50
C VAL A 49 -5.36 12.97 -16.78
N ASP A 50 -5.47 11.65 -16.94
CA ASP A 50 -5.02 10.94 -18.15
C ASP A 50 -5.83 11.38 -19.38
N CYS A 51 -7.15 11.57 -19.24
CA CYS A 51 -8.03 11.98 -20.33
C CYS A 51 -7.84 13.43 -20.78
N ILE A 52 -7.40 14.34 -19.90
CA ILE A 52 -7.17 15.75 -20.27
C ILE A 52 -5.84 15.89 -21.04
N ASP A 53 -4.99 14.86 -21.04
CA ASP A 53 -3.70 14.83 -21.75
C ASP A 53 -2.81 16.06 -21.44
N LEU A 54 -2.87 16.53 -20.19
CA LEU A 54 -2.12 17.72 -19.73
C LEU A 54 -0.60 17.51 -19.74
N PHE A 55 -0.16 16.25 -19.87
CA PHE A 55 1.23 15.86 -19.71
C PHE A 55 1.61 14.91 -20.84
N ASP A 56 2.71 15.21 -21.54
CA ASP A 56 3.33 14.39 -22.57
C ASP A 56 3.80 13.03 -21.99
N LYS A 57 2.85 12.08 -21.91
CA LYS A 57 2.97 10.77 -21.28
C LYS A 57 2.18 9.72 -22.05
N PRO A 58 2.58 8.45 -22.00
CA PRO A 58 1.79 7.37 -22.56
C PRO A 58 0.40 7.30 -21.91
N PHE A 59 -0.60 7.00 -22.73
CA PHE A 59 -1.95 6.75 -22.27
C PHE A 59 -1.96 5.61 -21.22
N GLY A 60 -2.66 5.82 -20.11
CA GLY A 60 -2.75 4.92 -18.98
C GLY A 60 -1.76 5.19 -17.86
N PHE A 61 -0.79 6.09 -18.04
CA PHE A 61 0.22 6.40 -17.01
C PHE A 61 -0.41 6.92 -15.71
N PHE A 62 -1.32 7.91 -15.79
CA PHE A 62 -1.96 8.46 -14.60
C PHE A 62 -3.04 7.53 -14.03
N ILE A 63 -3.61 6.66 -14.85
CA ILE A 63 -4.53 5.60 -14.41
C ILE A 63 -3.80 4.63 -13.48
N ILE A 64 -2.61 4.16 -13.87
CA ILE A 64 -1.80 3.26 -13.04
C ILE A 64 -1.45 3.93 -11.71
N ILE A 65 -1.08 5.21 -11.73
CA ILE A 65 -0.79 5.98 -10.50
C ILE A 65 -2.03 6.06 -9.61
N GLY A 66 -3.19 6.42 -10.18
CA GLY A 66 -4.46 6.47 -9.45
C GLY A 66 -4.86 5.12 -8.86
N PHE A 67 -4.40 4.02 -9.46
CA PHE A 67 -4.65 2.64 -9.01
C PHE A 67 -3.70 2.15 -7.91
N THR A 68 -2.63 2.88 -7.59
CA THR A 68 -1.66 2.54 -6.52
C THR A 68 -2.30 2.13 -5.19
N PRO A 69 -3.34 2.83 -4.66
CA PRO A 69 -4.00 2.43 -3.42
C PRO A 69 -4.58 1.02 -3.49
N PHE A 70 -5.15 0.63 -4.62
CA PHE A 70 -5.70 -0.71 -4.84
C PHE A 70 -4.60 -1.76 -4.98
N ILE A 71 -3.52 -1.46 -5.69
CA ILE A 71 -2.36 -2.35 -5.78
C ILE A 71 -1.82 -2.67 -4.39
N TYR A 72 -1.69 -1.67 -3.52
CA TYR A 72 -1.30 -1.87 -2.14
C TYR A 72 -2.29 -2.77 -1.38
N LEU A 73 -3.61 -2.53 -1.50
CA LEU A 73 -4.64 -3.33 -0.83
C LEU A 73 -4.65 -4.79 -1.30
N ILE A 74 -4.52 -5.01 -2.61
CA ILE A 74 -4.44 -6.35 -3.20
C ILE A 74 -3.21 -7.08 -2.65
N CYS A 75 -2.04 -6.43 -2.66
CA CYS A 75 -0.84 -7.00 -2.06
C CYS A 75 -1.02 -7.33 -0.58
N TYR A 76 -1.66 -6.43 0.18
CA TYR A 76 -1.95 -6.67 1.59
C TYR A 76 -2.78 -7.93 1.80
N GLU A 77 -3.89 -8.11 1.07
CA GLU A 77 -4.74 -9.30 1.24
C GLU A 77 -4.04 -10.57 0.74
N VAL A 78 -3.34 -10.52 -0.40
CA VAL A 78 -2.58 -11.66 -0.93
C VAL A 78 -1.49 -12.09 0.05
N PHE A 79 -0.65 -11.17 0.52
CA PHE A 79 0.37 -11.48 1.51
C PHE A 79 -0.24 -11.91 2.83
N ARG A 80 -1.35 -11.30 3.27
CA ARG A 80 -2.02 -11.74 4.49
C ARG A 80 -2.45 -13.20 4.38
N ILE A 81 -2.96 -13.64 3.23
CA ILE A 81 -3.34 -15.04 2.99
C ILE A 81 -2.10 -15.95 3.02
N ILE A 82 -1.04 -15.58 2.30
CA ILE A 82 0.21 -16.36 2.20
C ILE A 82 0.86 -16.53 3.58
N TYR A 83 0.93 -15.46 4.36
CA TYR A 83 1.59 -15.44 5.67
C TYR A 83 0.69 -15.90 6.82
N ARG A 84 -0.62 -16.08 6.60
CA ARG A 84 -1.59 -16.50 7.62
C ARG A 84 -1.19 -17.77 8.39
N PRO A 85 -0.66 -18.83 7.77
CA PRO A 85 -0.26 -20.04 8.51
C PRO A 85 0.85 -19.79 9.53
N LEU A 86 1.70 -18.79 9.29
CA LEU A 86 2.89 -18.50 10.10
C LEU A 86 2.63 -17.41 11.15
N ILE A 87 1.92 -16.36 10.74
CA ILE A 87 1.64 -15.18 11.58
C ILE A 87 0.38 -15.37 12.43
N GLY A 88 -0.60 -16.12 11.90
CA GLY A 88 -1.93 -16.27 12.46
C GLY A 88 -2.95 -15.32 11.82
N LYS A 89 -4.09 -15.12 12.49
CA LYS A 89 -5.25 -14.38 11.93
C LYS A 89 -4.99 -12.88 11.70
N TYR A 90 -4.02 -12.30 12.41
CA TYR A 90 -3.79 -10.86 12.47
C TYR A 90 -2.33 -10.53 12.14
N PRO A 91 -2.01 -10.17 10.88
CA PRO A 91 -0.67 -9.73 10.52
C PRO A 91 -0.33 -8.43 11.25
N TYR A 92 0.84 -8.38 11.88
CA TYR A 92 1.33 -7.17 12.55
C TYR A 92 2.48 -6.57 11.76
N ALA A 93 2.59 -5.24 11.76
CA ALA A 93 3.70 -4.51 11.16
C ALA A 93 4.54 -3.84 12.26
N PRO A 94 5.61 -4.50 12.75
CA PRO A 94 6.46 -3.96 13.81
C PRO A 94 7.16 -2.67 13.34
N TYR A 95 7.35 -1.73 14.26
CA TYR A 95 8.06 -0.48 13.97
C TYR A 95 9.28 -0.28 14.86
N ARG A 96 9.13 -0.51 16.17
CA ARG A 96 10.22 -0.40 17.16
C ARG A 96 10.29 -1.60 18.11
N GLU A 97 9.38 -2.55 17.96
CA GLU A 97 9.20 -3.66 18.88
C GLU A 97 10.10 -4.83 18.53
N ASN A 98 11.01 -5.19 19.42
CA ASN A 98 11.82 -6.40 19.28
C ASN A 98 10.95 -7.66 19.27
N ILE A 99 11.48 -8.73 18.67
CA ILE A 99 10.85 -10.06 18.68
C ILE A 99 10.60 -10.49 20.13
N GLY A 100 9.40 -11.00 20.40
CA GLY A 100 8.96 -11.38 21.75
C GLY A 100 8.24 -10.27 22.53
N ASN A 101 8.39 -9.00 22.14
CA ASN A 101 7.65 -7.90 22.77
C ASN A 101 6.15 -8.01 22.48
N ARG A 102 5.32 -7.46 23.36
CA ARG A 102 3.87 -7.35 23.09
C ARG A 102 3.60 -6.37 21.95
N VAL A 103 2.59 -6.71 21.14
CA VAL A 103 2.11 -5.85 20.05
C VAL A 103 1.41 -4.61 20.63
N TYR A 104 1.80 -3.40 20.19
CA TYR A 104 1.26 -2.12 20.67
C TYR A 104 0.04 -1.60 19.87
N GLY A 105 -0.63 -2.46 19.10
CA GLY A 105 -1.74 -2.08 18.22
C GLY A 105 -3.14 -2.24 18.84
N THR A 106 -4.09 -1.38 18.43
CA THR A 106 -5.50 -1.55 18.79
C THR A 106 -6.15 -2.67 17.94
N GLY A 107 -6.87 -3.57 18.60
CA GLY A 107 -7.58 -4.69 17.95
C GLY A 107 -6.78 -6.00 17.85
N TYR A 108 -5.57 -6.06 18.41
CA TYR A 108 -4.82 -7.31 18.57
C TYR A 108 -5.11 -7.96 19.93
N PRO A 109 -5.05 -9.29 20.05
CA PRO A 109 -5.12 -9.97 21.35
C PRO A 109 -4.00 -9.52 22.28
N ILE A 110 -4.30 -9.35 23.57
CA ILE A 110 -3.34 -8.88 24.60
C ILE A 110 -2.12 -9.81 24.72
N THR A 111 -2.29 -11.09 24.39
CA THR A 111 -1.24 -12.12 24.43
C THR A 111 -0.39 -12.18 23.15
N ARG A 112 -0.70 -11.38 22.12
CA ARG A 112 0.05 -11.39 20.85
C ARG A 112 1.42 -10.73 21.04
N THR A 113 2.47 -11.49 20.75
CA THR A 113 3.87 -11.02 20.76
C THR A 113 4.42 -10.87 19.34
N VAL A 114 5.38 -9.99 19.11
CA VAL A 114 6.00 -9.81 17.80
C VAL A 114 6.81 -11.06 17.43
N LYS A 115 6.61 -11.59 16.23
CA LYS A 115 7.36 -12.72 15.66
C LYS A 115 8.31 -12.21 14.56
N ALA A 116 9.39 -12.94 14.30
CA ALA A 116 10.29 -12.66 13.17
C ALA A 116 9.53 -12.58 11.83
N ILE A 117 8.51 -13.42 11.66
CA ILE A 117 7.69 -13.45 10.46
C ILE A 117 6.86 -12.16 10.23
N ASP A 118 6.55 -11.40 11.29
CA ASP A 118 5.87 -10.10 11.17
C ASP A 118 6.77 -9.07 10.46
N TYR A 119 8.09 -9.15 10.66
CA TYR A 119 9.06 -8.34 9.94
C TYR A 119 9.12 -8.71 8.47
N LEU A 120 9.16 -10.01 8.16
CA LEU A 120 9.18 -10.47 6.77
C LEU A 120 7.91 -10.04 6.03
N PHE A 121 6.74 -10.17 6.67
CA PHE A 121 5.48 -9.65 6.12
C PHE A 121 5.55 -8.14 5.86
N THR A 122 6.09 -7.37 6.81
CA THR A 122 6.25 -5.91 6.67
C THR A 122 7.15 -5.55 5.51
N ILE A 123 8.29 -6.23 5.36
CA ILE A 123 9.21 -6.05 4.24
C ILE A 123 8.52 -6.40 2.91
N THR A 124 7.82 -7.53 2.86
CA THR A 124 7.12 -7.96 1.65
C THR A 124 6.02 -6.96 1.27
N LEU A 125 5.27 -6.46 2.25
CA LEU A 125 4.24 -5.44 2.04
C LEU A 125 4.85 -4.08 1.66
N LEU A 126 6.08 -3.78 2.11
CA LEU A 126 6.79 -2.57 1.73
C LEU A 126 7.27 -2.62 0.29
N PHE A 127 7.85 -3.74 -0.16
CA PHE A 127 8.46 -3.81 -1.50
C PHE A 127 7.51 -4.35 -2.58
N GLY A 128 6.58 -5.24 -2.24
CA GLY A 128 5.69 -5.90 -3.21
C GLY A 128 4.91 -4.93 -4.08
N PRO A 129 4.11 -4.01 -3.50
CA PRO A 129 3.37 -3.02 -4.29
C PRO A 129 4.29 -2.11 -5.13
N ILE A 130 5.47 -1.72 -4.62
CA ILE A 130 6.46 -0.94 -5.39
C ILE A 130 6.93 -1.70 -6.62
N ILE A 131 7.29 -2.98 -6.46
CA ILE A 131 7.75 -3.82 -7.57
C ILE A 131 6.65 -3.96 -8.62
N ILE A 132 5.40 -4.21 -8.22
CA ILE A 132 4.26 -4.31 -9.13
C ILE A 132 4.04 -2.99 -9.88
N MET A 133 4.11 -1.85 -9.19
CA MET A 133 4.00 -0.54 -9.82
C MET A 133 5.09 -0.30 -10.88
N ILE A 134 6.35 -0.63 -10.57
CA ILE A 134 7.46 -0.51 -11.52
C ILE A 134 7.21 -1.38 -12.75
N LEU A 135 6.78 -2.63 -12.56
CA LEU A 135 6.48 -3.55 -13.66
C LEU A 135 5.34 -3.05 -14.55
N LEU A 136 4.25 -2.54 -13.96
CA LEU A 136 3.11 -1.98 -14.70
C LEU A 136 3.51 -0.73 -15.49
N LEU A 137 4.31 0.15 -14.88
CA LEU A 137 4.78 1.35 -15.56
C LEU A 137 5.78 1.02 -16.69
N ALA A 138 6.68 0.07 -16.47
CA ALA A 138 7.62 -0.38 -17.50
C ALA A 138 6.93 -1.06 -18.71
N TYR A 139 5.71 -1.57 -18.53
CA TYR A 139 4.90 -2.12 -19.62
C TYR A 139 4.20 -1.03 -20.46
N VAL A 140 3.90 0.13 -19.85
CA VAL A 140 3.17 1.23 -20.51
C VAL A 140 4.12 2.28 -21.12
N VAL A 141 5.40 2.29 -20.73
CA VAL A 141 6.49 3.10 -21.30
C VAL A 141 7.09 2.40 -22.50
#